data_AF-A0A2E8JYP5-F1
#
_entry.id   AF-A0A2E8JYP5-F1
#
_cell.length_a   1.000
_cell.length_b   1.000
_cell.length_c   1.000
_cell.angle_alpha   90.00
_cell.angle_beta   90.00
_cell.angle_gamma   90.00
#
_symmetry.space_group_name_H-M   'P 1'
#
loop_
_entity.id
_entity.type
_entity.pdbx_description
1 polymer ?
#
loop_
_entity_poly.entity_id
_entity_poly.type
_entity_poly.pdbx_seq_one_letter_code
_entity_poly.pdbx_strand_id
1 'polypeptide(L)'
;MITGSHDDMNRRTNISASPVLWASAFVITALAIMQAGRLSPNPAYAGQAVTTDEGFSMVTTSSGQGPQTERYDVLYIIDSAEESMFIYYIENANTPTTSRLDLKNGAYLPSLFNAAR
;
A
#
# COMPACT_ATOMS: atom_id res chain seq x y z
N MET A 1 -30.69 -69.77 13.51
CA MET A 1 -29.23 -69.66 13.72
C MET A 1 -28.64 -69.42 12.34
N ILE A 2 -28.33 -68.18 11.95
CA ILE A 2 -27.04 -67.47 12.02
C ILE A 2 -27.39 -65.98 11.80
N THR A 3 -27.44 -65.13 12.85
CA THR A 3 -26.45 -64.10 13.23
C THR A 3 -25.88 -63.27 12.07
N GLY A 4 -26.27 -62.00 12.02
CA GLY A 4 -25.80 -61.03 11.04
C GLY A 4 -24.40 -60.47 11.32
N SER A 5 -23.89 -59.74 10.34
CA SER A 5 -23.21 -58.45 10.50
C SER A 5 -22.78 -57.99 9.10
N HIS A 6 -23.56 -57.11 8.47
CA HIS A 6 -23.05 -56.25 7.41
C HIS A 6 -22.65 -54.93 8.07
N ASP A 7 -21.49 -54.94 8.74
CA ASP A 7 -20.80 -53.72 9.11
C ASP A 7 -20.16 -53.15 7.83
N ASP A 8 -20.97 -52.44 7.05
CA ASP A 8 -20.46 -51.46 6.10
C ASP A 8 -19.78 -50.35 6.92
N MET A 9 -18.48 -50.53 7.14
CA MET A 9 -17.59 -49.50 7.64
C MET A 9 -17.69 -48.30 6.70
N ASN A 10 -18.53 -47.35 7.07
CA ASN A 10 -18.59 -46.02 6.51
C ASN A 10 -17.28 -45.30 6.87
N ARG A 11 -16.22 -45.64 6.13
CA ARG A 11 -14.90 -45.03 6.19
C ARG A 11 -15.07 -43.61 5.67
N ARG A 12 -15.54 -42.71 6.53
CA ARG A 12 -15.38 -41.27 6.34
C ARG A 12 -13.90 -41.03 6.21
N THR A 13 -13.44 -40.87 4.97
CA THR A 13 -12.14 -40.30 4.67
C THR A 13 -12.15 -38.92 5.29
N ASN A 14 -11.58 -38.79 6.49
CA ASN A 14 -11.15 -37.51 7.01
C ASN A 14 -10.05 -37.04 6.06
N ILE A 15 -10.46 -36.41 4.96
CA ILE A 15 -9.57 -35.57 4.17
C ILE A 15 -9.19 -34.48 5.15
N SER A 16 -7.99 -34.58 5.71
CA SER A 16 -7.42 -33.54 6.54
C SER A 16 -7.63 -32.23 5.79
N ALA A 17 -8.47 -31.32 6.29
CA ALA A 17 -8.73 -30.06 5.60
C ALA A 17 -7.46 -29.20 5.51
N SER A 18 -6.50 -29.47 6.40
CA SER A 18 -5.25 -28.73 6.55
C SER A 18 -4.42 -28.63 5.24
N PRO A 19 -4.04 -29.72 4.53
CA PRO A 19 -3.23 -29.59 3.31
C PRO A 19 -3.93 -28.84 2.18
N VAL A 20 -5.27 -28.98 2.05
CA VAL A 20 -6.05 -28.28 1.02
C VAL A 20 -6.13 -26.78 1.34
N LEU A 21 -6.35 -26.43 2.62
CA LEU A 21 -6.34 -25.04 3.08
C LEU A 21 -4.98 -24.39 2.84
N TRP A 22 -3.88 -25.09 3.18
CA TRP A 22 -2.53 -24.61 2.93
C TRP A 22 -2.26 -24.39 1.44
N ALA A 23 -2.61 -25.36 0.59
CA ALA A 23 -2.46 -25.21 -0.87
C ALA A 23 -3.20 -23.98 -1.39
N SER A 24 -4.45 -23.76 -0.94
CA SER A 24 -5.24 -22.60 -1.34
C SER A 24 -4.64 -21.27 -0.84
N ALA A 25 -4.09 -21.23 0.38
CA ALA A 25 -3.46 -20.04 0.93
C ALA A 25 -2.22 -19.63 0.11
N PHE A 26 -1.39 -20.60 -0.31
CA PHE A 26 -0.24 -20.33 -1.18
C PHE A 26 -0.66 -19.79 -2.55
N VAL A 27 -1.69 -20.37 -3.16
CA VAL A 27 -2.21 -19.92 -4.46
C VAL A 27 -2.78 -18.49 -4.35
N ILE A 28 -3.59 -18.21 -3.32
CA ILE A 28 -4.15 -16.88 -3.09
C ILE A 28 -3.02 -15.86 -2.86
N THR A 29 -2.02 -16.21 -2.06
CA THR A 29 -0.86 -15.34 -1.80
C THR A 29 -0.09 -15.05 -3.08
N ALA A 30 0.18 -16.07 -3.91
CA ALA A 30 0.86 -15.90 -5.18
C ALA A 30 0.07 -14.98 -6.13
N LEU A 31 -1.25 -15.17 -6.22
CA LEU A 31 -2.13 -14.32 -7.03
C LEU A 31 -2.18 -12.88 -6.50
N ALA A 32 -2.19 -12.69 -5.18
CA ALA A 32 -2.15 -11.36 -4.57
C ALA A 32 -0.85 -10.62 -4.92
N ILE A 33 0.30 -11.30 -4.83
CA ILE A 33 1.60 -10.73 -5.23
C ILE A 33 1.62 -10.40 -6.72
N MET A 34 1.15 -11.32 -7.57
CA MET A 34 1.09 -11.09 -9.03
C MET A 34 0.18 -9.92 -9.40
N GLN A 35 -0.92 -9.73 -8.68
CA GLN A 35 -1.82 -8.59 -8.89
C GLN A 35 -1.22 -7.29 -8.36
N ALA A 36 -0.57 -7.31 -7.19
CA ALA A 36 0.10 -6.13 -6.64
C ALA A 36 1.22 -5.61 -7.56
N GLY A 37 1.97 -6.51 -8.21
CA GLY A 37 2.99 -6.12 -9.20
C GLY A 37 2.42 -5.63 -10.55
N ARG A 38 1.11 -5.80 -10.79
CA ARG A 38 0.40 -5.31 -11.99
C ARG A 38 -0.39 -4.04 -11.74
N LEU A 39 -0.47 -3.56 -10.49
CA LEU A 39 -1.03 -2.25 -10.21
C LEU A 39 -0.19 -1.25 -11.00
N SER A 40 -0.81 -0.63 -12.02
CA SER A 40 -0.18 0.47 -12.73
C SER A 40 0.26 1.47 -11.68
N PRO A 41 1.56 1.79 -11.60
CA PRO A 41 1.97 2.84 -10.72
C PRO A 41 1.26 4.10 -11.20
N ASN A 42 0.37 4.64 -10.37
CA ASN A 42 -0.35 5.85 -10.71
C ASN A 42 0.65 7.00 -10.54
N PRO A 43 1.05 7.69 -11.61
CA PRO A 43 1.93 8.84 -11.49
C PRO A 43 1.32 9.86 -10.52
N ALA A 44 2.12 10.25 -9.52
CA ALA A 44 1.74 11.25 -8.52
C ALA A 44 1.89 12.65 -9.14
N TYR A 45 0.95 13.01 -10.03
CA TYR A 45 0.96 14.32 -10.66
C TYR A 45 0.69 15.43 -9.64
N ALA A 46 1.31 16.59 -9.85
CA ALA A 46 0.95 17.84 -9.17
C ALA A 46 -0.57 18.11 -9.16
N GLY A 47 -1.06 18.60 -8.02
CA GLY A 47 -2.47 18.94 -7.80
C GLY A 47 -3.32 17.78 -7.28
N GLN A 48 -2.72 16.61 -7.00
CA GLN A 48 -3.43 15.50 -6.37
C GLN A 48 -3.39 15.62 -4.84
N ALA A 49 -4.52 15.29 -4.21
CA ALA A 49 -4.64 15.18 -2.76
C ALA A 49 -5.36 13.87 -2.41
N VAL A 50 -4.82 13.13 -1.46
CA VAL A 50 -5.40 11.88 -0.95
C VAL A 50 -5.29 11.89 0.56
N THR A 51 -6.41 11.62 1.22
CA THR A 51 -6.46 11.34 2.67
C THR A 51 -6.72 9.86 2.87
N THR A 52 -6.00 9.24 3.79
CA THR A 52 -6.21 7.86 4.22
C THR A 52 -7.04 7.85 5.50
N ASP A 53 -7.80 6.78 5.70
CA ASP A 53 -8.58 6.57 6.92
C ASP A 53 -7.69 6.43 8.18
N GLU A 54 -6.40 6.15 7.99
CA GLU A 54 -5.39 6.04 9.04
C GLU A 54 -4.80 7.39 9.47
N GLY A 55 -5.32 8.51 8.96
CA GLY A 55 -4.92 9.84 9.41
C GLY A 55 -3.73 10.45 8.68
N PHE A 56 -3.35 9.89 7.52
CA PHE A 56 -2.36 10.51 6.63
C PHE A 56 -3.08 11.35 5.57
N SER A 57 -2.62 12.59 5.38
CA SER A 57 -3.02 13.43 4.26
C SER A 57 -1.82 13.71 3.38
N MET A 58 -1.94 13.37 2.10
CA MET A 58 -0.90 13.52 1.09
C MET A 58 -1.34 14.55 0.06
N VAL A 59 -0.50 15.54 -0.20
CA VAL A 59 -0.76 16.58 -1.20
C VAL A 59 0.46 16.74 -2.09
N THR A 60 0.29 16.56 -3.38
CA THR A 60 1.33 16.79 -4.38
C THR A 60 1.12 18.17 -5.00
N THR A 61 2.18 18.99 -5.09
CA THR A 61 2.17 20.25 -5.83
C THR A 61 3.34 20.30 -6.80
N SER A 62 3.22 21.11 -7.84
CA SER A 62 4.35 21.31 -8.75
C SER A 62 5.39 22.21 -8.09
N SER A 63 6.66 21.79 -8.10
CA SER A 63 7.74 22.66 -7.64
C SER A 63 7.99 23.86 -8.58
N GLY A 64 7.45 23.80 -9.81
CA GLY A 64 7.76 24.75 -10.89
C GLY A 64 9.15 24.57 -11.50
N GLN A 65 9.94 23.59 -11.03
CA GLN A 65 11.27 23.27 -11.54
C GLN A 65 11.24 22.04 -12.46
N GLY A 66 12.16 21.99 -13.42
CA GLY A 66 12.30 20.90 -14.40
C GLY A 66 11.73 21.23 -15.80
N PRO A 67 12.11 20.47 -16.85
CA PRO A 67 11.52 20.59 -18.18
C PRO A 67 9.99 20.43 -18.15
N GLN A 68 9.24 21.01 -19.09
CA GLN A 68 7.78 20.83 -19.15
C GLN A 68 7.33 19.36 -19.20
N THR A 69 8.22 18.48 -19.66
CA THR A 69 8.04 17.03 -19.76
C THR A 69 8.51 16.24 -18.55
N GLU A 70 9.28 16.84 -17.62
CA GLU A 70 9.89 16.22 -16.44
C GLU A 70 9.89 17.20 -15.26
N ARG A 71 8.70 17.58 -14.79
CA ARG A 71 8.57 18.48 -13.64
C ARG A 71 8.94 17.74 -12.35
N TYR A 72 9.71 18.42 -11.50
CA TYR A 72 9.88 17.99 -10.13
C TYR A 72 8.60 18.33 -9.37
N ASP A 73 8.01 17.35 -8.71
CA ASP A 73 6.83 17.54 -7.89
C ASP A 73 7.21 17.42 -6.40
N VAL A 74 6.50 18.17 -5.56
CA VAL A 74 6.69 18.19 -4.11
C VAL A 74 5.52 17.47 -3.47
N LEU A 75 5.81 16.49 -2.62
CA LEU A 75 4.83 15.76 -1.84
C LEU A 75 4.87 16.21 -0.39
N TYR A 76 3.76 16.73 0.09
CA TYR A 76 3.51 16.98 1.50
C TYR A 76 2.78 15.79 2.09
N ILE A 77 3.29 15.25 3.19
CA ILE A 77 2.62 14.25 4.01
C ILE A 77 2.33 14.86 5.36
N ILE A 78 1.08 14.84 5.79
CA ILE A 78 0.63 15.28 7.10
C ILE A 78 0.15 14.04 7.83
N ASP A 79 0.81 13.72 8.94
CA ASP A 79 0.40 12.68 9.87
C ASP A 79 -0.37 13.34 11.02
N SER A 80 -1.65 13.01 11.14
CA SER A 80 -2.51 13.54 12.21
C SER A 80 -2.38 12.81 13.53
N ALA A 81 -1.83 11.58 13.55
CA ALA A 81 -1.61 10.83 14.78
C ALA A 81 -0.38 11.34 15.53
N GLU A 82 0.70 11.61 14.80
CA GLU A 82 1.96 12.14 15.38
C GLU A 82 2.06 13.68 15.30
N GLU A 83 1.05 14.33 14.70
CA GLU A 83 1.02 15.77 14.42
C GLU A 83 2.29 16.25 13.70
N SER A 84 2.73 15.50 12.70
CA SER A 84 3.96 15.76 11.97
C SER A 84 3.70 16.06 10.50
N MET A 85 4.57 16.86 9.90
CA MET A 85 4.56 17.14 8.47
C MET A 85 5.91 16.79 7.87
N PHE A 86 5.88 16.05 6.77
CA PHE A 86 7.05 15.70 5.96
C PHE A 86 6.91 16.29 4.56
N ILE A 87 8.03 16.76 4.02
CA ILE A 87 8.12 17.33 2.67
C ILE A 87 9.12 16.49 1.88
N TYR A 88 8.67 15.88 0.80
CA TYR A 88 9.48 15.12 -0.12
C TYR A 88 9.55 15.80 -1.49
N TYR A 89 10.69 15.67 -2.16
CA TYR A 89 10.75 15.84 -3.61
C TYR A 89 10.57 14.49 -4.30
N ILE A 90 9.78 14.50 -5.36
CA ILE A 90 9.60 13.38 -6.27
C ILE A 90 10.49 13.65 -7.49
N GLU A 91 11.62 12.98 -7.55
CA GLU A 91 12.46 12.97 -8.75
C GLU A 91 11.79 12.10 -9.81
N ASN A 92 11.78 12.56 -11.07
CA ASN A 92 11.18 11.82 -12.18
C ASN A 92 9.73 11.37 -11.91
N ALA A 93 8.86 12.26 -11.40
CA ALA A 93 7.46 11.95 -11.09
C ALA A 93 6.68 11.35 -12.27
N ASN A 94 7.13 11.65 -13.50
CA ASN A 94 6.54 11.15 -14.75
C ASN A 94 7.04 9.75 -15.16
N THR A 95 8.02 9.19 -14.45
CA THR A 95 8.62 7.87 -14.72
C THR A 95 8.46 6.98 -13.49
N PRO A 96 7.30 6.34 -13.31
CA PRO A 96 6.94 5.74 -12.03
C PRO A 96 7.83 4.58 -11.58
N THR A 97 8.55 3.95 -12.52
CA THR A 97 9.50 2.87 -12.25
C THR A 97 10.84 3.35 -11.68
N THR A 98 11.14 4.64 -11.79
CA THR A 98 12.38 5.26 -11.31
C THR A 98 12.13 6.44 -10.38
N SER A 99 10.87 6.75 -10.06
CA SER A 99 10.53 7.82 -9.13
C SER A 99 11.13 7.54 -7.75
N ARG A 100 11.91 8.48 -7.25
CA ARG A 100 12.53 8.42 -5.93
C ARG A 100 11.98 9.54 -5.06
N LEU A 101 11.58 9.19 -3.84
CA LEU A 101 11.22 10.14 -2.81
C LEU A 101 12.47 10.57 -2.06
N ASP A 102 12.76 11.86 -2.05
CA ASP A 102 13.84 12.44 -1.27
C ASP A 102 13.29 13.35 -0.17
N LEU A 103 13.57 13.02 1.09
CA LEU A 103 13.07 13.78 2.24
C LEU A 103 13.82 15.10 2.33
N LYS A 104 13.10 16.21 2.21
CA LYS A 104 13.67 17.55 2.31
C LYS A 104 13.52 18.16 3.68
N ASN A 105 12.38 17.95 4.30
CA ASN A 105 12.12 18.49 5.63
C ASN A 105 11.09 17.66 6.38
N GLY A 106 11.17 17.70 7.70
CA GLY A 106 10.20 17.13 8.62
C GLY A 106 10.04 18.06 9.81
N ALA A 107 8.81 18.28 10.26
CA ALA A 107 8.53 19.20 11.36
C ALA A 107 7.28 18.82 12.15
N TYR A 108 7.32 19.11 13.44
CA TYR A 108 6.17 19.00 14.34
C TYR A 108 5.20 20.17 14.11
N LEU A 109 3.93 19.86 13.82
CA LEU A 109 2.93 20.83 13.41
C LEU A 109 2.68 21.93 14.44
N PRO A 110 2.52 21.63 15.75
CA PRO A 110 2.34 22.69 16.74
C PRO A 110 3.53 23.66 16.82
N SER A 111 4.76 23.19 16.61
CA SER A 111 5.93 24.07 16.53
C SER A 111 5.84 25.01 15.33
N LEU A 112 5.49 24.48 14.15
CA LEU A 112 5.28 25.27 12.94
C LEU A 112 4.16 26.30 13.09
N PHE A 113 3.03 25.90 13.66
CA PHE A 113 1.89 26.79 13.87
C PHE A 113 2.19 27.87 14.90
N ASN A 114 2.99 27.57 15.93
CA ASN A 114 3.45 28.57 16.89
C ASN A 114 4.44 29.56 16.26
N ALA A 115 5.33 29.09 15.39
CA ALA A 115 6.29 29.96 14.69
C ALA A 115 5.65 30.86 13.63
N ALA A 116 4.47 30.49 13.10
CA ALA A 116 3.74 31.25 12.09
C ALA A 116 2.77 32.30 12.67
N ARG A 117 2.62 32.36 14.00
CA ARG A 117 1.81 33.35 14.71
C ARG A 117 2.66 34.53 15.17
#